data_AF-A0A3S3RAP3-F1
#
_entry.id   AF-A0A3S3RAP3-F1
#
_cell.length_a   1.000
_cell.length_b   1.000
_cell.length_c   1.000
_cell.angle_alpha   90.00
_cell.angle_beta   90.00
_cell.angle_gamma   90.00
#
_symmetry.space_group_name_H-M   'P 1'
#
loop_
_entity.id
_entity.type
_entity.pdbx_description
1 polymer ?
#
loop_
_entity_poly.entity_id
_entity_poly.type
_entity_poly.pdbx_seq_one_letter_code
_entity_poly.pdbx_strand_id
1 'polypeptide(L)'
;MAAAQDKQAEGRLKSVDNAISQIERQFGKGAIMRLGEHERENIPAISTGTLGIDIALGVGGLPRGRMTEIYGPESSGKTTLALHVIAEAQRAGGNAAFIDAEHALDQ
;
A
#
# COMPACT_ATOMS: atom_id res chain seq x y z
N MET A 1 -16.51 4.01 -44.86
CA MET A 1 -15.36 3.32 -44.23
C MET A 1 -15.29 3.53 -42.71
N ALA A 2 -15.55 4.74 -42.18
CA ALA A 2 -15.56 5.00 -40.73
C ALA A 2 -16.50 4.09 -39.90
N ALA A 3 -17.76 3.91 -40.32
CA ALA A 3 -18.75 3.12 -39.57
C ALA A 3 -18.42 1.62 -39.41
N ALA A 4 -17.53 1.07 -40.24
CA ALA A 4 -17.09 -0.32 -40.14
C ALA A 4 -15.95 -0.49 -39.12
N GLN A 5 -15.13 0.54 -38.93
CA GLN A 5 -14.05 0.57 -37.94
C GLN A 5 -14.60 0.72 -36.52
N ASP A 6 -15.65 1.52 -36.34
CA ASP A 6 -16.31 1.70 -35.03
C ASP A 6 -16.98 0.41 -34.53
N LYS A 7 -17.64 -0.34 -35.42
CA LYS A 7 -18.23 -1.65 -35.07
C LYS A 7 -17.19 -2.71 -34.69
N GLN A 8 -16.00 -2.66 -35.29
CA GLN A 8 -14.91 -3.57 -34.93
C GLN A 8 -14.29 -3.20 -33.56
N ALA A 9 -14.18 -1.92 -33.25
CA ALA A 9 -13.73 -1.45 -31.93
C ALA A 9 -14.72 -1.86 -30.82
N GLU A 10 -16.02 -1.68 -31.04
CA GLU A 10 -17.07 -2.14 -30.11
C GLU A 10 -17.04 -3.66 -29.88
N GLY A 11 -16.88 -4.46 -30.95
CA GLY A 11 -16.80 -5.91 -30.84
C GLY A 11 -15.59 -6.37 -30.01
N ARG A 12 -14.46 -5.67 -30.15
CA ARG A 12 -13.22 -5.96 -29.40
C ARG A 12 -13.31 -5.56 -27.93
N LEU A 13 -14.01 -4.47 -27.62
CA LEU A 13 -14.26 -4.07 -26.23
C LEU A 13 -15.13 -5.10 -25.50
N LYS A 14 -16.22 -5.55 -26.14
CA LYS A 14 -17.10 -6.58 -25.57
C LYS A 14 -16.39 -7.91 -25.30
N SER A 15 -15.49 -8.34 -26.20
CA SER A 15 -14.73 -9.58 -25.98
C SER A 15 -13.74 -9.46 -24.84
N VAL A 16 -13.11 -8.30 -24.67
CA VAL A 16 -12.23 -7.99 -23.52
C VAL A 16 -13.02 -8.02 -22.21
N ASP A 17 -14.17 -7.37 -22.13
CA ASP A 17 -14.97 -7.34 -20.89
C ASP A 17 -15.50 -8.72 -20.50
N ASN A 18 -15.85 -9.56 -21.49
CA ASN A 18 -16.24 -10.95 -21.25
C ASN A 18 -15.09 -11.80 -20.71
N ALA A 19 -13.87 -11.63 -21.25
CA ALA A 19 -12.69 -12.34 -20.78
C ALA A 19 -12.32 -11.93 -19.35
N ILE A 20 -12.37 -10.63 -19.05
CA ILE A 20 -12.19 -10.08 -17.69
C ILE A 20 -13.20 -10.74 -16.73
N SER A 21 -14.48 -10.76 -17.09
CA SER A 21 -15.54 -11.36 -16.29
C SER A 21 -15.35 -12.87 -16.05
N GLN A 22 -14.81 -13.60 -17.03
CA GLN A 22 -14.51 -15.03 -16.88
C GLN A 22 -13.38 -15.26 -15.88
N ILE A 23 -12.32 -14.44 -15.93
CA ILE A 23 -11.18 -14.54 -15.01
C ILE A 23 -11.64 -14.23 -13.58
N GLU A 24 -12.45 -13.19 -13.36
CA GLU A 24 -12.97 -12.89 -12.02
C GLU A 24 -13.84 -14.01 -11.44
N ARG A 25 -14.65 -14.68 -12.27
CA ARG A 25 -15.47 -15.81 -11.83
C ARG A 25 -14.66 -17.04 -11.45
N GLN A 26 -13.55 -17.29 -12.15
CA GLN A 26 -12.71 -18.47 -11.90
C GLN A 26 -11.74 -18.27 -10.75
N PHE A 27 -11.17 -17.06 -10.61
CA PHE A 27 -10.04 -16.81 -9.71
C PHE A 27 -10.37 -15.84 -8.57
N GLY A 28 -11.58 -15.28 -8.55
CA GLY A 28 -12.05 -14.32 -7.55
C GLY A 28 -11.98 -12.88 -8.02
N LYS A 29 -12.70 -12.00 -7.32
CA LYS A 29 -12.65 -10.55 -7.58
C LYS A 29 -11.22 -10.03 -7.42
N GLY A 30 -10.79 -9.17 -8.35
CA GLY A 30 -9.45 -8.59 -8.34
C GLY A 30 -8.35 -9.47 -8.94
N ALA A 31 -8.68 -10.67 -9.44
CA ALA A 31 -7.72 -11.52 -10.16
C ALA A 31 -7.22 -10.91 -11.49
N ILE A 32 -7.98 -9.98 -12.06
CA ILE A 32 -7.58 -9.13 -13.18
C ILE A 32 -8.26 -7.77 -13.02
N MET A 33 -7.55 -6.71 -13.38
CA MET A 33 -8.05 -5.34 -13.24
C MET A 33 -7.33 -4.42 -14.21
N ARG A 34 -7.96 -3.29 -14.59
CA ARG A 34 -7.29 -2.31 -15.44
C ARG A 34 -6.30 -1.50 -14.60
N LEU A 35 -5.13 -1.23 -15.16
CA LEU A 35 -4.11 -0.43 -14.51
C LEU A 35 -4.67 0.99 -14.25
N GLY A 36 -4.80 1.37 -12.99
CA GLY A 36 -5.40 2.65 -12.56
C GLY A 36 -6.89 2.60 -12.22
N GLU A 37 -7.57 1.47 -12.45
CA GLU A 37 -8.97 1.23 -12.06
C GLU A 37 -9.06 0.73 -10.61
N HIS A 38 -8.27 1.33 -9.72
CA HIS A 38 -8.37 1.10 -8.29
C HIS A 38 -9.35 2.10 -7.69
N GLU A 39 -10.41 1.59 -7.05
CA GLU A 39 -10.90 2.24 -5.83
C GLU A 39 -9.68 2.35 -4.91
N ARG A 40 -9.41 3.52 -4.31
CA ARG A 40 -8.31 3.67 -3.35
C ARG A 40 -8.49 2.64 -2.26
N GLU A 41 -7.78 1.51 -2.35
CA GLU A 41 -7.85 0.49 -1.33
C GLU A 41 -7.40 1.14 -0.03
N ASN A 42 -8.24 1.03 1.00
CA ASN A 42 -7.93 1.58 2.30
C ASN A 42 -6.86 0.69 2.94
N ILE A 43 -5.59 1.00 2.67
CA ILE A 43 -4.45 0.27 3.21
C ILE A 43 -4.35 0.62 4.70
N PRO A 44 -4.51 -0.37 5.61
CA PRO A 44 -4.38 -0.09 7.03
C PRO A 44 -2.95 0.35 7.34
N ALA A 45 -2.79 1.41 8.14
CA ALA A 45 -1.51 2.00 8.47
C ALA A 45 -1.30 2.10 9.99
N ILE A 46 -0.03 2.20 10.41
CA ILE A 46 0.39 2.52 11.78
C ILE A 46 0.94 3.94 11.75
N SER A 47 0.39 4.84 12.56
CA SER A 47 0.88 6.22 12.66
C SER A 47 2.38 6.23 12.99
N THR A 48 3.09 7.19 12.41
CA THR A 48 4.50 7.45 12.73
C THR A 48 4.69 8.21 14.04
N GLY A 49 3.60 8.62 14.71
CA GLY A 49 3.62 9.52 15.85
C GLY A 49 3.84 10.99 15.45
N THR A 50 4.04 11.27 14.15
CA THR A 50 4.21 12.63 13.61
C THR A 50 3.17 12.89 12.53
N LEU A 51 2.22 13.79 12.82
CA LEU A 51 1.12 14.13 11.90
C LEU A 51 1.61 14.55 10.50
N GLY A 52 2.71 15.31 10.42
CA GLY A 52 3.27 15.75 9.14
C GLY A 52 3.74 14.60 8.25
N ILE A 53 4.35 13.57 8.84
CA ILE A 53 4.81 12.38 8.11
C ILE A 53 3.61 11.54 7.70
N ASP A 54 2.64 11.34 8.59
CA ASP A 54 1.43 10.56 8.29
C ASP A 54 0.63 11.14 7.11
N ILE A 55 0.53 12.48 7.05
CA ILE A 55 -0.09 13.20 5.93
C ILE A 55 0.75 13.02 4.67
N ALA A 56 2.07 13.18 4.75
CA ALA A 56 2.96 13.06 3.59
C ALA A 56 2.95 11.66 2.97
N LEU A 57 2.78 10.61 3.79
CA LEU A 57 2.64 9.22 3.32
C LEU A 57 1.28 8.95 2.65
N GLY A 58 0.29 9.83 2.80
CA GLY A 58 -1.02 9.78 2.13
C GLY A 58 -1.97 8.69 2.63
N VAL A 59 -1.46 7.63 3.26
CA VAL A 59 -2.24 6.53 3.86
C VAL A 59 -2.37 6.66 5.39
N GLY A 60 -1.86 7.75 5.98
CA GLY A 60 -1.99 8.03 7.41
C GLY A 60 -0.96 7.32 8.30
N GLY A 61 0.17 6.88 7.75
CA GLY A 61 1.26 6.24 8.49
C GLY A 61 1.99 5.17 7.67
N LEU A 62 2.74 4.30 8.36
CA LEU A 62 3.43 3.18 7.71
C LEU A 62 2.42 2.07 7.33
N PRO A 63 2.39 1.60 6.08
CA PRO A 63 1.42 0.60 5.62
C PRO A 63 1.66 -0.77 6.25
N ARG A 64 0.61 -1.38 6.81
CA ARG A 64 0.68 -2.73 7.38
C ARG A 64 0.82 -3.78 6.29
N GLY A 65 1.55 -4.86 6.58
CA GLY A 65 1.79 -5.96 5.63
C GLY A 65 2.73 -5.60 4.48
N ARG A 66 3.49 -4.51 4.61
CA ARG A 66 4.45 -4.02 3.62
C ARG A 66 5.79 -3.72 4.30
N MET A 67 6.89 -3.80 3.54
CA MET A 67 8.20 -3.37 3.99
C MET A 67 8.33 -1.85 3.85
N THR A 68 8.87 -1.18 4.86
CA THR A 68 9.20 0.25 4.82
C THR A 68 10.66 0.42 5.21
N GLU A 69 11.41 1.22 4.45
CA GLU A 69 12.80 1.54 4.71
C GLU A 69 12.91 3.00 5.16
N ILE A 70 13.59 3.25 6.28
CA ILE A 70 13.92 4.58 6.79
C ILE A 70 15.44 4.70 6.77
N TYR A 71 15.97 5.53 5.86
CA TYR A 71 17.41 5.74 5.70
C TYR A 71 17.78 7.21 5.89
N GLY A 72 19.04 7.46 6.20
CA GLY A 72 19.54 8.81 6.47
C GLY A 72 20.82 8.83 7.31
N PRO A 73 21.45 10.01 7.45
CA PRO A 73 22.69 10.17 8.21
C PRO A 73 22.59 9.67 9.66
N GLU A 74 23.73 9.41 10.29
CA GLU A 74 23.79 9.19 11.73
C GLU A 74 23.15 10.36 12.48
N SER A 75 22.46 10.09 13.59
CA SER A 75 21.72 11.09 14.38
C SER A 75 20.56 11.79 13.65
N SER A 76 20.12 11.33 12.48
CA SER A 76 18.96 11.89 11.78
C SER A 76 17.59 11.49 12.37
N GLY A 77 17.57 10.76 13.49
CA GLY A 77 16.34 10.34 14.17
C GLY A 77 15.67 9.07 13.62
N LYS A 78 16.38 8.23 12.83
CA LYS A 78 15.82 6.98 12.27
C LYS A 78 15.27 6.05 13.35
N THR A 79 16.09 5.72 14.34
CA THR A 79 15.71 4.86 15.47
C THR A 79 14.61 5.50 16.30
N THR A 80 14.68 6.82 16.54
CA THR A 80 13.63 7.58 17.22
C THR A 80 12.29 7.45 16.51
N LEU A 81 12.26 7.64 15.19
CA LEU A 81 11.04 7.48 14.39
C LEU A 81 10.51 6.04 14.45
N ALA A 82 11.39 5.04 14.36
CA ALA A 82 11.00 3.64 14.48
C ALA A 82 10.39 3.32 15.86
N LEU A 83 10.97 3.85 16.94
CA LEU A 83 10.44 3.70 18.30
C LEU A 83 9.08 4.41 18.46
N HIS A 84 8.87 5.57 17.84
CA HIS A 84 7.54 6.21 17.83
C HIS A 84 6.49 5.38 17.09
N VAL A 85 6.84 4.79 15.95
CA VAL A 85 5.94 3.85 15.24
C VAL A 85 5.60 2.65 16.13
N ILE A 86 6.58 2.11 16.85
CA ILE A 86 6.37 1.01 17.80
C ILE A 86 5.42 1.44 18.93
N ALA A 87 5.62 2.62 19.50
CA ALA A 87 4.75 3.16 20.54
C ALA A 87 3.31 3.33 20.03
N GLU A 88 3.11 3.82 18.81
CA GLU A 88 1.78 3.93 18.20
C GLU A 88 1.15 2.55 17.93
N ALA A 89 1.94 1.57 17.49
CA ALA A 89 1.47 0.19 17.32
C ALA A 89 1.01 -0.41 18.65
N GLN A 90 1.77 -0.20 19.73
CA GLN A 90 1.45 -0.65 21.08
C GLN A 90 0.22 0.08 21.65
N ARG A 91 0.11 1.40 21.43
CA ARG A 91 -1.06 2.21 21.82
C ARG A 91 -2.35 1.71 21.18
N ALA A 92 -2.26 1.21 19.94
CA ALA A 92 -3.36 0.56 19.24
C ALA A 92 -3.63 -0.90 19.69
N GLY A 93 -2.96 -1.38 20.74
CA GLY A 93 -3.11 -2.74 21.29
C GLY A 93 -2.34 -3.82 20.54
N GLY A 94 -1.40 -3.43 19.66
CA GLY A 94 -0.52 -4.35 18.94
C GLY A 94 0.74 -4.72 19.73
N ASN A 95 1.44 -5.75 19.26
CA ASN A 95 2.77 -6.11 19.74
C ASN A 95 3.82 -5.71 18.70
N ALA A 96 5.01 -5.37 19.15
CA ALA A 96 6.15 -5.03 18.30
C ALA A 96 7.37 -5.85 18.71
N ALA A 97 8.25 -6.11 17.75
CA ALA A 97 9.57 -6.66 17.98
C ALA A 97 10.60 -5.67 17.45
N PHE A 98 11.65 -5.43 18.24
CA PHE A 98 12.80 -4.62 17.84
C PHE A 98 14.01 -5.53 17.73
N ILE A 99 14.64 -5.56 16.56
CA ILE A 99 15.86 -6.36 16.31
C ILE A 99 17.01 -5.37 16.27
N ASP A 100 17.71 -5.22 17.40
CA ASP A 100 18.87 -4.35 17.50
C ASP A 100 20.12 -5.07 16.98
N ALA A 101 20.52 -4.76 15.74
CA ALA A 101 21.77 -5.24 15.17
C ALA A 101 22.97 -4.33 15.51
N GLU A 102 22.72 -3.10 15.97
CA GLU A 102 23.75 -2.07 16.21
C GLU A 102 24.18 -2.02 17.69
N HIS A 103 23.47 -2.71 18.58
CA HIS A 103 23.68 -2.70 20.04
C HIS A 103 23.72 -1.28 20.62
N ALA A 104 22.84 -0.42 20.12
CA ALA A 104 22.83 1.02 20.41
C ALA A 104 21.53 1.50 21.08
N LEU A 105 20.59 0.60 21.38
CA LEU A 105 19.36 0.96 22.08
C LEU A 105 19.62 1.21 23.57
N ASP A 106 19.23 2.39 24.05
CA ASP A 106 19.23 2.74 25.47
C ASP A 106 18.03 2.06 26.16
N GLN A 107 18.30 1.24 27.20
CA GLN A 107 17.28 0.44 27.90
C GLN A 107 16.64 1.19 29.06
#